data_AF-A0A0N4XL12-F1
#
_entry.id   AF-A0A0N4XL12-F1
#
_cell.length_a   1.000
_cell.length_b   1.000
_cell.length_c   1.000
_cell.angle_alpha   90.00
_cell.angle_beta   90.00
_cell.angle_gamma   90.00
#
_symmetry.space_group_name_H-M   'P 1'
#
loop_
_entity.id
_entity.type
_entity.pdbx_description
1 polymer ?
#
loop_
_entity_poly.entity_id
_entity_poly.type
_entity_poly.pdbx_seq_one_letter_code
_entity_poly.pdbx_strand_id
1 'polypeptide(L)'
;MPMTQEELYQDQLNRKVLIDWVRITGLEVQRRTNYDSILQDLAERILGYPKDLPRAFSWPTMAGETKTGPAIRARMSYDFWKYFMKQGRRRLFEYNRANNTEIRLMKEQTKPVQNLEKLGLYIRKTIRDAYQKSNLTGEDIVITKGKIKIGSSEPMRPTTAAVKLNICMKKWQGDPLESMLSVQEMDAIKKGQLVYGSMKLNGINIPTSEKEVSPMEESCNIHI
;
A
#
# COMPACT_ATOMS: atom_id res chain seq x y z
N MET A 1 -12.62 -15.88 1.81
CA MET A 1 -11.84 -17.05 1.35
C MET A 1 -10.51 -16.55 0.79
N PRO A 2 -9.42 -17.31 0.90
CA PRO A 2 -8.16 -16.97 0.23
C PRO A 2 -8.33 -17.02 -1.29
N MET A 3 -7.46 -16.30 -2.01
CA MET A 3 -7.50 -16.29 -3.47
C MET A 3 -7.23 -17.69 -4.05
N THR A 4 -7.97 -18.06 -5.09
CA THR A 4 -7.73 -19.26 -5.89
C THR A 4 -6.44 -19.13 -6.71
N GLN A 5 -5.94 -20.24 -7.25
CA GLN A 5 -4.77 -20.21 -8.15
C GLN A 5 -5.02 -19.36 -9.41
N GLU A 6 -6.24 -19.41 -9.93
CA GLU A 6 -6.66 -18.59 -11.07
C GLU A 6 -6.66 -17.10 -10.73
N GLU A 7 -7.19 -16.73 -9.56
CA GLU A 7 -7.18 -15.34 -9.08
C GLU A 7 -5.75 -14.83 -8.84
N LEU A 8 -4.86 -15.67 -8.30
CA LEU A 8 -3.44 -15.34 -8.13
C LEU A 8 -2.75 -15.10 -9.47
N TYR A 9 -3.00 -15.96 -10.46
CA TYR A 9 -2.46 -15.81 -11.80
C TYR A 9 -2.98 -14.53 -12.47
N GLN A 10 -4.28 -14.26 -12.38
CA GLN A 10 -4.88 -13.05 -12.92
C GLN A 10 -4.32 -11.79 -12.24
N ASP A 11 -4.10 -11.79 -10.92
CA ASP A 11 -3.47 -10.68 -10.20
C ASP A 11 -2.02 -10.45 -10.68
N GLN A 12 -1.26 -11.51 -10.95
CA GLN A 12 0.09 -11.38 -11.51
C GLN A 12 0.08 -10.73 -12.90
N LEU A 13 -0.84 -11.13 -13.77
CA LEU A 13 -1.04 -10.48 -15.07
C LEU A 13 -1.42 -9.01 -14.89
N ASN A 14 -2.40 -8.73 -14.03
CA ASN A 14 -2.86 -7.37 -13.76
C ASN A 14 -1.73 -6.48 -13.22
N ARG A 15 -0.87 -6.97 -12.34
CA ARG A 15 0.31 -6.23 -11.86
C ARG A 15 1.27 -5.87 -12.99
N LYS A 16 1.50 -6.80 -13.93
CA LYS A 16 2.35 -6.56 -15.09
C LYS A 16 1.72 -5.54 -16.03
N VAL A 17 0.40 -5.59 -16.23
CA VAL A 17 -0.32 -4.59 -17.03
C VAL A 17 -0.26 -3.21 -16.38
N LEU A 18 -0.58 -3.10 -15.08
CA LEU A 18 -0.69 -1.83 -14.37
C LEU A 18 0.66 -1.13 -14.10
N ILE A 19 1.80 -1.79 -14.33
CA ILE A 19 3.13 -1.23 -14.03
C ILE A 19 3.42 0.11 -14.73
N ASP A 20 2.83 0.28 -15.92
CA ASP A 20 2.93 1.45 -16.78
C ASP A 20 1.72 2.38 -16.65
N TRP A 21 0.71 2.04 -15.84
CA TRP A 21 -0.47 2.87 -15.67
C TRP A 21 -0.34 3.79 -14.47
N VAL A 22 -0.78 5.03 -14.64
CA VAL A 22 -0.89 6.02 -13.58
C VAL A 22 -2.29 6.58 -13.47
N ARG A 23 -2.62 6.92 -12.24
CA ARG A 23 -3.76 7.76 -11.87
C ARG A 23 -3.24 9.14 -11.48
N ILE A 24 -3.81 10.15 -12.11
CA ILE A 24 -3.47 11.55 -11.93
C ILE A 24 -4.71 12.25 -11.36
N THR A 25 -4.52 13.00 -10.27
CA THR A 25 -5.59 13.73 -9.58
C THR A 25 -5.14 15.16 -9.27
N GLY A 26 -6.07 16.05 -8.94
CA GLY A 26 -5.75 17.43 -8.57
C GLY A 26 -5.48 18.36 -9.75
N LEU A 27 -5.72 17.90 -10.98
CA LEU A 27 -5.70 18.74 -12.17
C LEU A 27 -7.05 19.45 -12.31
N GLU A 28 -7.01 20.75 -12.57
CA GLU A 28 -8.18 21.49 -13.00
C GLU A 28 -8.51 21.12 -14.44
N VAL A 29 -9.64 20.45 -14.63
CA VAL A 29 -10.11 20.00 -15.93
C VAL A 29 -11.41 20.72 -16.23
N GLN A 30 -11.40 21.58 -17.25
CA GLN A 30 -12.62 22.21 -17.74
C GLN A 30 -13.52 21.17 -18.41
N ARG A 31 -14.85 21.38 -18.40
CA ARG A 31 -15.79 20.46 -19.06
C ARG A 31 -15.46 20.37 -20.56
N ARG A 32 -15.42 19.15 -21.09
CA ARG A 32 -15.08 18.80 -22.51
C ARG A 32 -13.61 18.98 -22.92
N THR A 33 -12.69 19.12 -21.99
CA THR A 33 -11.26 19.24 -22.33
C THR A 33 -10.67 17.93 -22.83
N ASN A 34 -9.82 18.00 -23.86
CA ASN A 34 -9.05 16.87 -24.33
C ASN A 34 -8.00 16.46 -23.28
N TYR A 35 -8.05 15.22 -22.80
CA TYR A 35 -7.07 14.74 -21.82
C TYR A 35 -5.66 14.66 -22.39
N ASP A 36 -5.50 14.42 -23.69
CA ASP A 36 -4.18 14.39 -24.32
C ASP A 36 -3.45 15.73 -24.17
N SER A 37 -4.16 16.86 -24.33
CA SER A 37 -3.55 18.19 -24.19
C SER A 37 -3.26 18.54 -22.73
N ILE A 38 -4.16 18.18 -21.80
CA ILE A 38 -3.93 18.37 -20.37
C ILE A 38 -2.69 17.61 -19.90
N LEU A 39 -2.55 16.35 -20.32
CA LEU A 39 -1.42 15.52 -19.91
C LEU A 39 -0.11 15.96 -20.59
N GLN A 40 -0.19 16.49 -21.82
CA GLN A 40 0.97 17.10 -22.47
C GLN A 40 1.43 18.35 -21.71
N ASP A 41 0.49 19.21 -21.30
CA ASP A 41 0.78 20.41 -20.52
C ASP A 41 1.38 20.06 -19.14
N LEU A 42 0.81 19.04 -18.46
CA LEU A 42 1.39 18.50 -17.23
C LEU A 42 2.84 18.03 -17.46
N ALA A 43 3.09 17.24 -18.51
CA ALA A 43 4.41 16.71 -18.77
C ALA A 43 5.43 17.82 -19.09
N GLU A 44 5.10 18.71 -20.02
CA GLU A 44 6.05 19.67 -20.57
C GLU A 44 6.14 20.95 -19.72
N ARG A 45 5.00 21.57 -19.40
CA ARG A 45 4.95 22.89 -18.75
C ARG A 45 5.18 22.77 -17.25
N ILE A 46 4.53 21.81 -16.60
CA ILE A 46 4.61 21.64 -15.14
C ILE A 46 5.84 20.81 -14.76
N LEU A 47 6.02 19.63 -15.38
CA LEU A 47 7.09 18.71 -15.02
C LEU A 47 8.39 18.96 -15.79
N GLY A 48 8.37 19.77 -16.85
CA GLY A 48 9.55 20.09 -17.66
C GLY A 48 10.10 18.91 -18.45
N TYR A 49 9.28 17.92 -18.76
CA TYR A 49 9.68 16.77 -19.56
C TYR A 49 10.07 17.23 -20.98
N PRO A 50 11.27 16.88 -21.47
CA PRO A 50 11.75 17.31 -22.79
C PRO A 50 10.86 16.84 -23.95
N LYS A 51 10.64 17.72 -24.93
CA LYS A 51 9.73 17.46 -26.07
C LYS A 51 10.32 16.52 -27.12
N ASP A 52 11.64 16.41 -27.16
CA ASP A 52 12.42 15.53 -28.01
C ASP A 52 12.38 14.06 -27.55
N LEU A 53 11.93 13.81 -26.32
CA LEU A 53 11.78 12.47 -25.77
C LEU A 53 10.44 11.82 -26.15
N PRO A 54 10.33 10.48 -26.07
CA PRO A 54 9.09 9.77 -26.33
C PRO A 54 7.93 10.31 -25.50
N ARG A 55 6.74 10.31 -26.09
CA ARG A 55 5.50 10.82 -25.48
C ARG A 55 5.35 10.33 -24.04
N ALA A 56 5.10 11.26 -23.11
CA ALA A 56 5.01 10.96 -21.68
C ALA A 56 3.82 10.06 -21.33
N PHE A 57 2.65 10.36 -21.91
CA PHE A 57 1.39 9.70 -21.62
C PHE A 57 0.68 9.26 -22.90
N SER A 58 -0.08 8.18 -22.80
CA SER A 58 -0.91 7.63 -23.87
C SER A 58 -2.18 7.02 -23.27
N TRP A 59 -3.21 6.84 -24.08
CA TRP A 59 -4.49 6.23 -23.67
C TRP A 59 -5.13 6.92 -22.44
N PRO A 60 -5.26 8.26 -22.43
CA PRO A 60 -5.89 8.91 -21.32
C PRO A 60 -7.38 8.57 -21.26
N THR A 61 -7.89 8.30 -20.06
CA THR A 61 -9.29 8.04 -19.81
C THR A 61 -9.71 8.58 -18.44
N MET A 62 -11.00 8.85 -18.26
CA MET A 62 -11.54 9.28 -16.99
C MET A 62 -11.51 8.13 -15.98
N ALA A 63 -11.08 8.41 -14.75
CA ALA A 63 -10.90 7.44 -13.67
C ALA A 63 -11.77 7.76 -12.44
N GLY A 64 -12.96 8.31 -12.67
CA GLY A 64 -13.87 8.80 -11.64
C GLY A 64 -13.57 10.23 -11.19
N GLU A 65 -14.29 10.70 -10.18
CA GLU A 65 -14.17 12.07 -9.67
C GLU A 65 -13.50 12.11 -8.29
N THR A 66 -12.78 13.20 -8.05
CA THR A 66 -12.19 13.55 -6.76
C THR A 66 -12.74 14.91 -6.31
N LYS A 67 -12.49 15.30 -5.06
CA LYS A 67 -12.90 16.62 -4.54
C LYS A 67 -12.37 17.79 -5.39
N THR A 68 -11.25 17.59 -6.07
CA THR A 68 -10.53 18.58 -6.88
C THR A 68 -10.83 18.48 -8.38
N GLY A 69 -11.77 17.62 -8.81
CA GLY A 69 -12.09 17.39 -10.21
C GLY A 69 -11.87 15.94 -10.67
N PRO A 70 -11.95 15.66 -11.99
CA PRO A 70 -11.83 14.30 -12.50
C PRO A 70 -10.42 13.74 -12.30
N ALA A 71 -10.35 12.48 -11.90
CA ALA A 71 -9.12 11.71 -11.97
C ALA A 71 -8.91 11.26 -13.42
N ILE A 72 -7.68 11.35 -13.91
CA ILE A 72 -7.29 10.86 -15.24
C ILE A 72 -6.42 9.63 -15.05
N ARG A 73 -6.74 8.55 -15.73
CA ARG A 73 -5.87 7.38 -15.88
C ARG A 73 -5.19 7.44 -17.23
N ALA A 74 -3.90 7.16 -17.28
CA ALA A 74 -3.14 7.10 -18.52
C ALA A 74 -2.02 6.06 -18.43
N ARG A 75 -1.59 5.54 -19.57
CA ARG A 75 -0.37 4.75 -19.69
C ARG A 75 0.82 5.69 -19.86
N MET A 76 1.83 5.56 -19.01
CA MET A 76 3.06 6.33 -19.07
C MET A 76 4.16 5.60 -19.85
N SER A 77 5.09 6.35 -20.43
CA SER A 77 6.31 5.78 -20.99
C SER A 77 7.37 5.54 -19.91
N TYR A 78 8.27 4.58 -20.17
CA TYR A 78 9.39 4.29 -19.27
C TYR A 78 10.33 5.49 -19.10
N ASP A 79 10.65 6.20 -20.19
CA ASP A 79 11.50 7.39 -20.18
C ASP A 79 10.91 8.50 -19.32
N PHE A 80 9.61 8.74 -19.46
CA PHE A 80 8.90 9.68 -18.59
C PHE A 80 8.94 9.23 -17.13
N TRP A 81 8.71 7.96 -16.82
CA TRP A 81 8.77 7.49 -15.43
C TRP A 81 10.16 7.68 -14.83
N LYS A 82 11.22 7.34 -15.57
CA LYS A 82 12.62 7.53 -15.14
C LYS A 82 12.92 9.00 -14.89
N TYR A 83 12.50 9.88 -15.80
CA TYR A 83 12.59 11.32 -15.64
C TYR A 83 11.84 11.82 -14.40
N PHE A 84 10.59 11.39 -14.23
CA PHE A 84 9.72 11.80 -13.15
C PHE A 84 10.30 11.43 -11.79
N MET A 85 10.84 10.22 -11.66
CA MET A 85 11.49 9.75 -10.44
C MET A 85 12.75 10.54 -10.10
N LYS A 86 13.53 10.97 -11.10
CA LYS A 86 14.78 11.71 -10.90
C LYS A 86 14.56 13.18 -10.55
N GLN A 87 13.64 13.85 -11.26
CA GLN A 87 13.45 15.30 -11.14
C GLN A 87 12.00 15.77 -11.18
N GLY A 88 11.11 15.06 -11.88
CA GLY A 88 9.70 15.46 -12.00
C GLY A 88 8.97 15.52 -10.65
N ARG A 89 9.27 14.62 -9.69
CA ARG A 89 8.69 14.65 -8.34
C ARG A 89 8.95 15.96 -7.61
N ARG A 90 10.19 16.44 -7.66
CA ARG A 90 10.59 17.70 -7.02
C ARG A 90 9.89 18.89 -7.68
N ARG A 91 9.86 18.92 -9.01
CA ARG A 91 9.16 19.96 -9.78
C ARG A 91 7.67 19.99 -9.49
N LEU A 92 7.02 18.82 -9.42
CA LEU A 92 5.60 18.74 -9.07
C LEU A 92 5.33 19.29 -7.67
N PHE A 93 6.20 18.96 -6.71
CA PHE A 93 6.10 19.48 -5.34
C PHE A 93 6.24 21.01 -5.30
N GLU A 94 7.25 21.55 -6.00
CA GLU A 94 7.49 23.00 -6.09
C GLU A 94 6.30 23.71 -6.77
N TYR A 95 5.77 23.15 -7.85
CA TYR A 95 4.60 23.68 -8.54
C TYR A 95 3.35 23.68 -7.65
N ASN A 96 3.06 22.55 -6.98
CA ASN A 96 1.93 22.44 -6.06
C ASN A 96 2.01 23.50 -4.96
N ARG A 97 3.20 23.70 -4.39
CA ARG A 97 3.45 24.71 -3.35
C ARG A 97 3.27 26.14 -3.87
N ALA A 98 3.75 26.44 -5.07
CA ALA A 98 3.68 27.78 -5.65
C ALA A 98 2.25 28.16 -6.09
N ASN A 99 1.47 27.18 -6.57
CA ASN A 99 0.15 27.42 -7.16
C ASN A 99 -1.00 27.01 -6.23
N ASN A 100 -0.71 26.61 -4.99
CA ASN A 100 -1.69 26.10 -4.04
C ASN A 100 -2.57 24.97 -4.62
N THR A 101 -1.93 24.04 -5.35
CA THR A 101 -2.60 22.88 -5.95
C THR A 101 -2.15 21.58 -5.29
N GLU A 102 -2.93 20.51 -5.49
CA GLU A 102 -2.63 19.19 -4.93
C GLU A 102 -2.57 18.12 -6.03
N ILE A 103 -1.78 18.40 -7.08
CA ILE A 103 -1.61 17.45 -8.18
C ILE A 103 -0.83 16.24 -7.67
N ARG A 104 -1.38 15.04 -7.90
CA ARG A 104 -0.74 13.78 -7.53
C ARG A 104 -0.67 12.86 -8.74
N LEU A 105 0.48 12.23 -8.92
CA LEU A 105 0.71 11.19 -9.92
C LEU A 105 1.07 9.89 -9.18
N MET A 106 0.17 8.92 -9.25
CA MET A 106 0.27 7.65 -8.51
C MET A 106 0.25 6.49 -9.50
N LYS A 107 1.13 5.51 -9.31
CA LYS A 107 1.05 4.26 -10.07
C LYS A 107 -0.24 3.53 -9.73
N GLU A 108 -0.92 3.03 -10.75
CA GLU A 108 -2.04 2.13 -10.54
C GLU A 108 -1.54 0.82 -9.94
N GLN A 109 -2.34 0.26 -9.05
CA GLN A 109 -2.02 -0.96 -8.33
C GLN A 109 -3.28 -1.82 -8.26
N THR A 110 -3.09 -3.14 -8.21
CA THR A 110 -4.23 -4.04 -7.99
C THR A 110 -4.77 -3.86 -6.57
N LYS A 111 -6.07 -4.13 -6.38
CA LYS A 111 -6.73 -4.03 -5.08
C LYS A 111 -5.98 -4.82 -3.98
N PRO A 112 -5.49 -6.06 -4.20
CA PRO A 112 -4.69 -6.77 -3.21
C PRO A 112 -3.43 -6.01 -2.77
N VAL A 113 -2.69 -5.41 -3.70
CA VAL A 113 -1.48 -4.63 -3.39
C VAL A 113 -1.85 -3.39 -2.57
N GLN A 114 -2.88 -2.65 -2.99
CA GLN A 114 -3.34 -1.46 -2.26
C GLN A 114 -3.80 -1.80 -0.83
N ASN A 115 -4.50 -2.93 -0.65
CA ASN A 115 -4.97 -3.36 0.67
C ASN A 115 -3.81 -3.74 1.59
N LEU A 116 -2.76 -4.38 1.08
CA LEU A 116 -1.56 -4.67 1.85
C LEU A 116 -0.83 -3.39 2.29
N GLU A 117 -0.68 -2.40 1.41
CA GLU A 117 -0.07 -1.11 1.77
C GLU A 117 -0.89 -0.38 2.83
N LYS A 118 -2.21 -0.31 2.65
CA LYS A 118 -3.15 0.28 3.63
C LYS A 118 -3.11 -0.46 4.97
N LEU A 119 -2.97 -1.80 4.95
CA LEU A 119 -2.84 -2.58 6.18
C LEU A 119 -1.56 -2.23 6.92
N GLY A 120 -0.43 -2.08 6.21
CA GLY A 120 0.82 -1.63 6.82
C GLY A 120 0.68 -0.27 7.51
N LEU A 121 -0.01 0.68 6.86
CA LEU A 121 -0.31 2.00 7.44
C LEU A 121 -1.25 1.90 8.65
N TYR A 122 -2.26 1.03 8.59
CA TYR A 122 -3.17 0.78 9.70
C TYR A 122 -2.44 0.21 10.93
N ILE A 123 -1.55 -0.76 10.73
CA ILE A 123 -0.72 -1.33 11.79
C ILE A 123 0.16 -0.24 12.41
N ARG A 124 0.87 0.53 11.57
CA ARG A 124 1.72 1.63 12.03
C ARG A 124 0.95 2.65 12.86
N LYS A 125 -0.24 3.05 12.41
CA LYS A 125 -1.11 3.98 13.16
C LYS A 125 -1.53 3.38 14.50
N THR A 126 -2.01 2.13 14.50
CA THR A 126 -2.45 1.43 15.71
C THR A 126 -1.35 1.36 16.78
N ILE A 127 -0.13 1.05 16.38
CA ILE A 127 1.01 0.98 17.30
C ILE A 127 1.38 2.37 17.82
N ARG A 128 1.46 3.38 16.95
CA ARG A 128 1.77 4.76 17.34
C ARG A 128 0.73 5.32 18.31
N ASP A 129 -0.55 5.12 18.02
CA ASP A 129 -1.64 5.56 18.88
C ASP A 129 -1.56 4.88 20.27
N ALA A 130 -1.13 3.61 20.34
CA ALA A 130 -0.92 2.91 21.61
C ALA A 130 0.26 3.48 22.41
N TYR A 131 1.40 3.73 21.77
CA TYR A 131 2.55 4.39 22.42
C TYR A 131 2.23 5.80 22.91
N GLN A 132 1.51 6.57 22.10
CA GLN A 132 1.08 7.92 22.47
C GLN A 132 0.16 7.89 23.70
N LYS A 133 -0.78 6.93 23.79
CA LYS A 133 -1.67 6.78 24.94
C LYS A 133 -0.93 6.36 26.22
N SER A 134 0.11 5.56 26.08
CA SER A 134 0.95 5.14 27.22
C SER A 134 2.03 6.17 27.58
N ASN A 135 2.11 7.30 26.87
CA ASN A 135 3.14 8.32 27.04
C ASN A 135 4.58 7.75 26.96
N LEU A 136 4.78 6.78 26.08
CA LEU A 136 6.06 6.11 25.86
C LEU A 136 6.62 6.47 24.48
N THR A 137 7.94 6.50 24.37
CA THR A 137 8.60 6.58 23.08
C THR A 137 8.45 5.24 22.36
N GLY A 138 7.78 5.25 21.20
CA GLY A 138 7.52 4.05 20.43
C GLY A 138 8.72 3.53 19.66
N GLU A 139 8.69 2.24 19.35
CA GLU A 139 9.64 1.63 18.41
C GLU A 139 9.53 2.27 17.02
N ASP A 140 10.64 2.30 16.28
CA ASP A 140 10.61 2.78 14.90
C ASP A 140 9.83 1.80 14.01
N ILE A 141 8.95 2.36 13.18
CA ILE A 141 8.11 1.59 12.26
C ILE A 141 8.34 2.12 10.86
N VAL A 142 9.02 1.29 10.07
CA VAL A 142 9.42 1.58 8.70
C VAL A 142 8.62 0.69 7.76
N ILE A 143 8.00 1.31 6.76
CA ILE A 143 7.33 0.60 5.66
C ILE A 143 8.15 0.85 4.40
N THR A 144 8.63 -0.21 3.77
CA THR A 144 9.46 -0.12 2.57
C THR A 144 9.14 -1.27 1.63
N LYS A 145 8.87 -0.96 0.35
CA LYS A 145 8.56 -1.95 -0.70
C LYS A 145 7.45 -2.95 -0.29
N GLY A 146 6.40 -2.44 0.36
CA GLY A 146 5.26 -3.26 0.81
C GLY A 146 5.54 -4.18 2.00
N LYS A 147 6.71 -4.08 2.63
CA LYS A 147 7.06 -4.76 3.88
C LYS A 147 7.06 -3.78 5.05
N ILE A 148 6.76 -4.28 6.24
CA ILE A 148 6.81 -3.54 7.50
C ILE A 148 7.94 -4.08 8.37
N LYS A 149 8.73 -3.17 8.95
CA LYS A 149 9.75 -3.43 9.95
C LYS A 149 9.38 -2.68 11.22
N ILE A 150 9.41 -3.37 12.36
CA ILE A 150 9.07 -2.81 13.67
C ILE A 150 10.28 -2.99 14.60
N GLY A 151 10.88 -1.91 15.05
CA GLY A 151 12.09 -1.94 15.88
C GLY A 151 13.24 -2.69 15.19
N SER A 152 13.79 -3.68 15.89
CA SER A 152 14.87 -4.54 15.41
C SER A 152 14.41 -5.76 14.61
N SER A 153 13.10 -5.99 14.45
CA SER A 153 12.57 -7.17 13.75
C SER A 153 12.94 -7.21 12.27
N GLU A 154 12.88 -8.40 11.67
CA GLU A 154 13.05 -8.53 10.21
C GLU A 154 11.86 -7.95 9.44
N PRO A 155 12.10 -7.31 8.27
CA PRO A 155 11.02 -6.83 7.41
C PRO A 155 10.07 -7.95 6.97
N MET A 156 8.80 -7.84 7.34
CA MET A 156 7.77 -8.86 7.08
C MET A 156 6.59 -8.31 6.28
N ARG A 157 5.70 -9.19 5.82
CA ARG A 157 4.45 -8.78 5.18
C ARG A 157 3.52 -8.14 6.23
N PRO A 158 2.72 -7.13 5.88
CA PRO A 158 1.72 -6.55 6.79
C PRO A 158 0.76 -7.58 7.38
N THR A 159 0.38 -8.60 6.61
CA THR A 159 -0.44 -9.73 7.08
C THR A 159 0.26 -10.56 8.15
N THR A 160 1.54 -10.89 7.95
CA THR A 160 2.36 -11.56 8.97
C THR A 160 2.45 -10.73 10.25
N ALA A 161 2.68 -9.42 10.13
CA ALA A 161 2.74 -8.52 11.29
C ALA A 161 1.41 -8.46 12.04
N ALA A 162 0.28 -8.36 11.32
CA ALA A 162 -1.05 -8.35 11.92
C ALA A 162 -1.33 -9.63 12.73
N VAL A 163 -0.92 -10.80 12.21
CA VAL A 163 -1.02 -12.08 12.93
C VAL A 163 -0.12 -12.08 14.16
N LYS A 164 1.19 -11.82 13.99
CA LYS A 164 2.15 -11.84 15.10
C LYS A 164 1.77 -10.90 16.24
N LEU A 165 1.21 -9.74 15.93
CA LEU A 165 0.74 -8.76 16.91
C LEU A 165 -0.69 -9.03 17.42
N ASN A 166 -1.41 -9.97 16.81
CA ASN A 166 -2.84 -10.23 17.04
C ASN A 166 -3.70 -8.97 16.96
N ILE A 167 -3.46 -8.10 15.96
CA ILE A 167 -4.13 -6.79 15.87
C ILE A 167 -5.64 -6.93 15.69
N CYS A 168 -6.41 -6.14 16.46
CA CYS A 168 -7.84 -6.01 16.29
C CYS A 168 -8.19 -5.34 14.94
N MET A 169 -9.00 -6.04 14.15
CA MET A 169 -9.42 -5.61 12.81
C MET A 169 -10.77 -4.86 12.81
N LYS A 170 -11.38 -4.56 13.98
CA LYS A 170 -12.71 -3.91 14.07
C LYS A 170 -12.77 -2.53 13.39
N LYS A 171 -11.66 -1.78 13.36
CA LYS A 171 -11.55 -0.46 12.70
C LYS A 171 -10.94 -0.51 11.30
N TRP A 172 -10.62 -1.69 10.80
CA TRP A 172 -10.07 -1.89 9.47
C TRP A 172 -11.19 -1.82 8.43
N GLN A 173 -10.95 -1.10 7.32
CA GLN A 173 -11.94 -0.85 6.26
C GLN A 173 -11.62 -1.56 4.94
N GLY A 174 -10.54 -2.35 4.89
CA GLY A 174 -10.19 -3.13 3.70
C GLY A 174 -10.71 -4.56 3.78
N ASP A 175 -10.19 -5.43 2.92
CA ASP A 175 -10.60 -6.83 2.89
C ASP A 175 -10.21 -7.54 4.22
N PRO A 176 -10.98 -8.55 4.67
CA PRO A 176 -10.66 -9.31 5.87
C PRO A 176 -9.22 -9.85 5.89
N LEU A 177 -8.62 -9.94 7.09
CA LEU A 177 -7.22 -10.39 7.24
C LEU A 177 -7.00 -11.75 6.58
N GLU A 178 -7.94 -12.67 6.77
CA GLU A 178 -7.90 -14.05 6.28
C GLU A 178 -7.88 -14.13 4.75
N SER A 179 -8.56 -13.21 4.05
CA SER A 179 -8.53 -13.15 2.59
C SER A 179 -7.24 -12.55 2.02
N MET A 180 -6.44 -11.86 2.85
CA MET A 180 -5.18 -11.25 2.42
C MET A 180 -3.96 -12.14 2.68
N LEU A 181 -4.11 -13.19 3.48
CA LEU A 181 -3.04 -14.15 3.76
C LEU A 181 -2.60 -14.87 2.48
N SER A 182 -1.30 -15.02 2.31
CA SER A 182 -0.76 -15.93 1.30
C SER A 182 -0.95 -17.40 1.70
N VAL A 183 -0.88 -18.30 0.72
CA VAL A 183 -0.91 -19.75 0.95
C VAL A 183 0.15 -20.17 1.97
N GLN A 184 1.37 -19.63 1.83
CA GLN A 184 2.47 -19.89 2.77
C GLN A 184 2.18 -19.42 4.20
N GLU A 185 1.57 -18.23 4.37
CA GLU A 185 1.19 -17.74 5.71
C GLU A 185 0.09 -18.60 6.33
N MET A 186 -0.90 -19.03 5.54
CA MET A 186 -1.96 -19.92 6.03
C MET A 186 -1.40 -21.27 6.46
N ASP A 187 -0.51 -21.87 5.67
CA ASP A 187 0.12 -23.14 6.01
C ASP A 187 1.02 -23.01 7.24
N ALA A 188 1.74 -21.88 7.37
CA ALA A 188 2.53 -21.59 8.56
C ALA A 188 1.65 -21.43 9.82
N ILE A 189 0.46 -20.82 9.71
CA ILE A 189 -0.51 -20.74 10.82
C ILE A 189 -1.00 -22.14 11.20
N LYS A 190 -1.40 -22.96 10.21
CA LYS A 190 -1.89 -24.34 10.46
C LYS A 190 -0.83 -25.22 11.11
N LYS A 191 0.45 -25.02 10.76
CA LYS A 191 1.59 -25.75 11.32
C LYS A 191 2.12 -25.17 12.63
N GLY A 192 1.51 -24.11 13.16
CA GLY A 192 1.99 -23.42 14.38
C GLY A 192 3.30 -22.65 14.22
N GLN A 193 3.78 -22.45 12.99
CA GLN A 193 5.01 -21.68 12.70
C GLN A 193 4.75 -20.16 12.70
N LEU A 194 3.53 -19.74 12.39
CA LEU A 194 3.08 -18.35 12.49
C LEU A 194 1.95 -18.27 13.52
N VAL A 195 2.29 -17.79 14.72
CA VAL A 195 1.38 -17.81 15.87
C VAL A 195 0.82 -16.40 16.15
N TYR A 196 -0.48 -16.33 16.43
CA TYR A 196 -1.16 -15.10 16.82
C TYR A 196 -0.61 -14.58 18.14
N GLY A 197 -0.26 -13.29 18.18
CA GLY A 197 0.21 -12.65 19.43
C GLY A 197 1.61 -13.05 19.87
N SER A 198 2.37 -13.76 19.03
CA SER A 198 3.77 -14.14 19.24
C SER A 198 4.74 -12.96 19.30
N MET A 199 4.35 -11.79 18.82
CA MET A 199 5.09 -10.54 18.95
C MET A 199 4.44 -9.64 19.99
N LYS A 200 5.23 -9.20 20.96
CA LYS A 200 4.85 -8.19 21.94
C LYS A 200 5.66 -6.92 21.69
N LEU A 201 5.05 -5.79 21.96
CA LEU A 201 5.67 -4.48 21.85
C LEU A 201 5.98 -3.98 23.26
N ASN A 202 7.16 -3.38 23.44
CA ASN A 202 7.62 -3.00 24.76
C ASN A 202 6.74 -1.89 25.35
N GLY A 203 6.20 -2.13 26.56
CA GLY A 203 5.48 -1.13 27.34
C GLY A 203 4.07 -0.76 26.86
N ILE A 204 3.54 -1.42 25.81
CA ILE A 204 2.19 -1.14 25.31
C ILE A 204 1.36 -2.39 25.11
N ASN A 205 0.05 -2.25 25.34
CA ASN A 205 -0.95 -3.22 24.95
C ASN A 205 -1.73 -2.66 23.77
N ILE A 206 -1.57 -3.29 22.61
CA ILE A 206 -2.39 -3.00 21.44
C ILE A 206 -3.73 -3.75 21.55
N PRO A 207 -4.84 -3.20 21.04
CA PRO A 207 -6.11 -3.91 21.04
C PRO A 207 -5.98 -5.22 20.26
N THR A 208 -6.24 -6.34 20.91
CA THR A 208 -6.11 -7.67 20.31
C THR A 208 -7.44 -8.20 19.80
N SER A 209 -7.40 -9.09 18.80
CA SER A 209 -8.58 -9.88 18.43
C SER A 209 -8.81 -11.02 19.43
N GLU A 210 -10.07 -11.39 19.67
CA GLU A 210 -10.50 -12.47 20.58
C GLU A 210 -10.12 -13.88 20.08
N LYS A 211 -9.34 -14.02 19.00
CA LYS A 211 -8.85 -15.31 18.54
C LYS A 211 -7.81 -15.81 19.55
N GLU A 212 -8.27 -16.70 20.44
CA GLU A 212 -7.48 -17.35 21.47
C GLU A 212 -6.26 -18.06 20.87
N VAL A 213 -5.14 -17.91 21.54
CA VAL A 213 -3.95 -18.74 21.34
C VAL A 213 -4.37 -20.16 21.70
N SER A 214 -4.41 -21.07 20.73
CA SER A 214 -4.56 -22.50 21.03
C SER A 214 -3.38 -22.92 21.92
N PRO A 215 -3.61 -23.36 23.16
CA PRO A 215 -2.54 -23.95 23.96
C PRO A 215 -2.23 -25.30 23.33
N MET A 216 -0.97 -25.51 22.90
CA MET A 216 -0.50 -26.86 22.59
C MET A 216 -0.57 -27.67 23.89
N GLU A 217 -1.30 -28.77 23.85
CA GLU A 217 -1.44 -29.74 24.94
C GLU A 217 -0.05 -30.25 25.36
N GLU A 218 0.33 -29.97 26.62
CA GLU A 218 1.31 -30.78 27.31
C GLU A 218 0.73 -32.17 27.52
N SER A 219 1.11 -33.12 26.67
CA SER A 219 1.03 -34.54 26.99
C SER A 219 2.29 -35.27 26.52
N CYS A 220 3.25 -35.37 27.43
CA CYS A 220 4.21 -36.46 27.41
C CYS A 220 4.13 -37.16 28.78
N ASN A 221 3.07 -37.95 28.96
CA ASN A 221 3.11 -39.09 29.86
C ASN A 221 3.79 -40.23 29.13
N ILE A 222 5.03 -40.55 29.50
CA ILE A 222 5.61 -41.87 29.26
C ILE A 222 6.03 -42.39 30.62
N HIS A 223 5.19 -43.24 31.21
CA HIS A 223 5.60 -44.28 32.15
C HIS A 223 4.91 -45.57 31.70
N ILE A 224 5.72 -46.51 31.21
CA ILE A 224 5.47 -47.95 31.28
C ILE A 224 6.67 -48.52 32.02
#